data_AF-A0A8T5P4T0-F1
#
_entry.id   AF-A0A8T5P4T0-F1
#
_cell.length_a   1.000
_cell.length_b   1.000
_cell.length_c   1.000
_cell.angle_alpha   90.00
_cell.angle_beta   90.00
_cell.angle_gamma   90.00
#
_symmetry.space_group_name_H-M   'P 1'
#
loop_
_entity.id
_entity.type
_entity.pdbx_description
1 polymer ?
#
loop_
_entity_poly.entity_id
_entity_poly.type
_entity_poly.pdbx_seq_one_letter_code
_entity_poly.pdbx_strand_id
1 'polypeptide(L)'
;SKTDYITFAGDGEPALCKDLGWLIRQCKKNWQIPVAVITNASLLFMKDIRQDLKESDAVLSKLDAGSEDVFRKLNRPDNSIGFEEMLEGQVDFRLEYSGKIWLEVMLVAGLNDSDISLMDIRKAIELIKPDKIYISVPTRPPAEPWVMPPVPERIIRAHEIIGSALDLTQYESGEFGLGDFTDVRTAIIEICSRHPLREEQARVIEKKFSKNAIIDEMLLKNILVRVEYRNISYLLPAGFVRRSK
;
A
#
# COMPACT_ATOMS: atom_id res chain seq x y z
N SER A 1 -17.52 7.30 15.17
CA SER A 1 -17.22 8.20 14.04
C SER A 1 -18.13 7.83 12.87
N LYS A 2 -18.37 8.75 11.93
CA LYS A 2 -19.01 8.42 10.65
C LYS A 2 -17.95 7.84 9.72
N THR A 3 -18.23 6.71 9.07
CA THR A 3 -17.32 6.11 8.08
C THR A 3 -17.37 6.90 6.79
N ASP A 4 -16.21 7.30 6.27
CA ASP A 4 -16.10 8.09 5.03
C ASP A 4 -16.07 7.21 3.77
N TYR A 5 -15.35 6.09 3.83
CA TYR A 5 -15.22 5.12 2.74
C TYR A 5 -15.25 3.68 3.25
N ILE A 6 -15.80 2.78 2.45
CA ILE A 6 -15.49 1.35 2.49
C ILE A 6 -14.34 1.12 1.50
N THR A 7 -13.22 0.57 1.96
CA THR A 7 -12.03 0.40 1.11
C THR A 7 -11.79 -1.07 0.78
N PHE A 8 -11.65 -1.38 -0.51
CA PHE A 8 -11.07 -2.65 -0.96
C PHE A 8 -9.56 -2.50 -1.03
N ALA A 9 -8.89 -3.07 -0.03
CA ALA A 9 -7.46 -3.20 0.10
C ALA A 9 -7.18 -4.50 0.89
N GLY A 10 -6.11 -5.24 0.58
CA GLY A 10 -5.85 -6.49 1.29
C GLY A 10 -4.59 -7.22 0.85
N ASP A 11 -4.44 -8.45 1.35
CA ASP A 11 -3.35 -9.36 1.02
C ASP A 11 -3.52 -9.88 -0.43
N GLY A 12 -3.10 -9.07 -1.39
CA GLY A 12 -3.22 -9.35 -2.82
C GLY A 12 -3.68 -8.12 -3.61
N GLU A 13 -3.86 -8.30 -4.91
CA GLU A 13 -4.38 -7.26 -5.80
C GLU A 13 -5.91 -7.39 -5.93
N PRO A 14 -6.71 -6.40 -5.46
CA PRO A 14 -8.16 -6.47 -5.55
C PRO A 14 -8.69 -6.71 -6.97
N ALA A 15 -8.03 -6.17 -8.00
CA ALA A 15 -8.40 -6.37 -9.39
C ALA A 15 -8.32 -7.84 -9.86
N LEU A 16 -7.67 -8.75 -9.12
CA LEU A 16 -7.72 -10.18 -9.43
C LEU A 16 -9.00 -10.87 -8.95
N CYS A 17 -9.84 -10.19 -8.17
CA CYS A 17 -11.13 -10.73 -7.73
C CYS A 17 -12.18 -10.59 -8.84
N LYS A 18 -12.61 -11.72 -9.40
CA LYS A 18 -13.62 -11.78 -10.48
C LYS A 18 -14.98 -11.15 -10.11
N ASP A 19 -15.26 -11.02 -8.81
CA ASP A 19 -16.52 -10.47 -8.31
C ASP A 19 -16.38 -9.04 -7.81
N LEU A 20 -15.24 -8.35 -8.06
CA LEU A 20 -14.95 -7.03 -7.50
C LEU A 20 -16.05 -6.01 -7.81
N GLY A 21 -16.47 -5.87 -9.08
CA GLY A 21 -17.53 -4.94 -9.45
C GLY A 21 -18.87 -5.26 -8.76
N TRP A 22 -19.19 -6.56 -8.60
CA TRP A 22 -20.39 -6.98 -7.86
C TRP A 22 -20.29 -6.62 -6.37
N LEU A 23 -19.14 -6.89 -5.74
CA LEU A 23 -18.87 -6.59 -4.33
C LEU A 23 -19.00 -5.08 -4.06
N ILE A 24 -18.40 -4.24 -4.91
CA ILE A 24 -18.50 -2.78 -4.81
C ILE A 24 -19.98 -2.34 -4.84
N ARG A 25 -20.76 -2.83 -5.82
CA ARG A 25 -22.20 -2.52 -5.91
C ARG A 25 -22.97 -2.99 -4.69
N GLN A 26 -22.69 -4.19 -4.15
CA GLN A 26 -23.33 -4.66 -2.92
C GLN A 26 -22.97 -3.78 -1.73
N CYS A 27 -21.72 -3.34 -1.61
CA CYS A 27 -21.31 -2.46 -0.52
C CYS A 27 -22.09 -1.14 -0.55
N LYS A 28 -22.15 -0.50 -1.72
CA LYS A 28 -22.88 0.76 -1.90
C LYS A 28 -24.37 0.59 -1.61
N LYS A 29 -24.97 -0.51 -2.08
CA LYS A 29 -26.40 -0.81 -1.86
C LYS A 29 -26.75 -1.01 -0.38
N ASN A 30 -25.94 -1.75 0.37
CA ASN A 30 -26.26 -2.13 1.74
C ASN A 30 -25.94 -1.03 2.77
N TRP A 31 -24.85 -0.28 2.55
CA TRP A 31 -24.38 0.70 3.54
C TRP A 31 -24.55 2.15 3.12
N GLN A 32 -24.76 2.45 1.82
CA GLN A 32 -24.84 3.82 1.29
C GLN A 32 -23.60 4.67 1.66
N ILE A 33 -22.43 4.01 1.76
CA ILE A 33 -21.12 4.63 2.00
C ILE A 33 -20.32 4.57 0.69
N PRO A 34 -19.59 5.64 0.32
CA PRO A 34 -18.68 5.61 -0.82
C PRO A 34 -17.67 4.47 -0.76
N VAL A 35 -17.30 3.92 -1.91
CA VAL A 35 -16.32 2.83 -2.00
C VAL A 35 -15.02 3.33 -2.63
N ALA A 36 -13.90 3.01 -2.00
CA ALA A 36 -12.56 3.21 -2.54
C ALA A 36 -11.90 1.86 -2.87
N VAL A 37 -11.07 1.82 -3.92
CA VAL A 37 -10.24 0.65 -4.24
C VAL A 37 -8.77 1.06 -4.28
N ILE A 38 -7.89 0.29 -3.64
CA ILE A 38 -6.44 0.44 -3.75
C ILE A 38 -5.93 -0.65 -4.69
N THR A 39 -5.23 -0.27 -5.76
CA THR A 39 -4.73 -1.19 -6.79
C THR A 39 -3.29 -0.89 -7.16
N ASN A 40 -2.53 -1.93 -7.48
CA ASN A 40 -1.19 -1.84 -8.06
C ASN A 40 -1.20 -1.43 -9.54
N ALA A 41 -2.38 -1.23 -10.13
CA ALA A 41 -2.60 -0.76 -11.51
C ALA A 41 -2.21 -1.73 -12.63
N SER A 42 -1.55 -2.85 -12.31
CA SER A 42 -0.91 -3.71 -13.30
C SER A 42 -1.85 -4.33 -14.33
N LEU A 43 -3.15 -4.44 -14.02
CA LEU A 43 -4.16 -5.07 -14.89
C LEU A 43 -5.12 -4.07 -15.53
N LEU A 44 -4.88 -2.76 -15.41
CA LEU A 44 -5.80 -1.75 -15.96
C LEU A 44 -5.84 -1.73 -17.48
N PHE A 45 -4.89 -2.38 -18.17
CA PHE A 45 -4.97 -2.60 -19.61
C PHE A 45 -6.14 -3.51 -20.01
N MET A 46 -6.64 -4.33 -19.07
CA MET A 46 -7.79 -5.19 -19.28
C MET A 46 -9.10 -4.41 -19.09
N LYS A 47 -9.93 -4.38 -20.13
CA LYS A 47 -11.17 -3.58 -20.15
C LYS A 47 -12.21 -4.02 -19.12
N ASP A 48 -12.32 -5.31 -18.85
CA ASP A 48 -13.22 -5.88 -17.83
C ASP A 48 -12.85 -5.40 -16.42
N ILE A 49 -11.56 -5.39 -16.09
CA ILE A 49 -11.05 -4.82 -14.83
C ILE A 49 -11.42 -3.35 -14.70
N ARG A 50 -11.27 -2.56 -15.78
CA ARG A 50 -11.70 -1.16 -15.78
C ARG A 50 -13.21 -1.01 -15.56
N GLN A 51 -14.03 -1.89 -16.12
CA GLN A 51 -15.49 -1.83 -15.88
C GLN A 51 -15.84 -2.14 -14.42
N ASP A 52 -15.17 -3.09 -13.78
CA ASP A 52 -15.41 -3.39 -12.37
C ASP A 52 -15.03 -2.21 -11.46
N LEU A 53 -13.88 -1.59 -11.72
CA LEU A 53 -13.41 -0.45 -10.93
C LEU A 53 -14.27 0.81 -11.10
N LYS A 54 -14.95 0.97 -12.24
CA LYS A 54 -15.87 2.10 -12.48
C LYS A 54 -17.06 2.15 -11.53
N GLU A 55 -17.36 1.05 -10.83
CA GLU A 55 -18.41 1.01 -9.80
C GLU A 55 -18.00 1.74 -8.50
N SER A 56 -16.70 1.95 -8.29
CA SER A 56 -16.16 2.66 -7.12
C SER A 56 -16.31 4.18 -7.24
N ASP A 57 -16.12 4.88 -6.12
CA ASP A 57 -16.17 6.34 -6.05
C ASP A 57 -14.75 6.96 -6.04
N ALA A 58 -13.75 6.19 -5.59
CA ALA A 58 -12.34 6.55 -5.65
C ALA A 58 -11.46 5.32 -5.96
N VAL A 59 -10.38 5.53 -6.71
CA VAL A 59 -9.33 4.54 -6.93
C VAL A 59 -7.99 5.17 -6.56
N LEU A 60 -7.26 4.53 -5.65
CA LEU A 60 -5.84 4.82 -5.39
C LEU A 60 -5.00 3.84 -6.21
N SER A 61 -4.40 4.34 -7.27
CA SER A 61 -3.56 3.58 -8.21
C SER A 61 -2.08 3.80 -7.91
N LYS A 62 -1.25 2.76 -8.05
CA LYS A 62 0.21 2.90 -7.88
C LYS A 62 0.92 3.27 -9.19
N LEU A 63 1.94 4.10 -9.10
CA LEU A 63 2.88 4.41 -10.17
C LEU A 63 4.29 4.59 -9.60
N ASP A 64 4.93 3.49 -9.24
CA ASP A 64 6.25 3.52 -8.59
C ASP A 64 7.42 3.61 -9.60
N ALA A 65 7.13 3.58 -10.90
CA ALA A 65 8.13 3.57 -11.96
C ALA A 65 7.72 4.51 -13.12
N GLY A 66 8.74 5.07 -13.79
CA GLY A 66 8.59 5.85 -15.03
C GLY A 66 9.15 5.16 -16.27
N SER A 67 9.74 3.97 -16.10
CA SER A 67 10.39 3.20 -17.17
C SER A 67 10.31 1.70 -16.92
N GLU A 68 10.47 0.90 -17.97
CA GLU A 68 10.46 -0.57 -17.92
C GLU A 68 11.50 -1.12 -16.93
N ASP A 69 12.72 -0.61 -16.97
CA ASP A 69 13.81 -1.09 -16.10
C ASP A 69 13.50 -0.91 -14.61
N VAL A 70 12.93 0.24 -14.23
CA VAL A 70 12.54 0.51 -12.84
C VAL A 70 11.33 -0.34 -12.46
N PHE A 71 10.34 -0.44 -13.36
CA PHE A 71 9.13 -1.23 -13.16
C PHE A 71 9.45 -2.72 -12.90
N ARG A 72 10.37 -3.31 -13.68
CA ARG A 72 10.82 -4.70 -13.49
C ARG A 72 11.55 -4.91 -12.18
N LYS A 73 12.40 -3.96 -11.76
CA LYS A 73 13.18 -4.08 -10.52
C LYS A 73 12.32 -3.90 -9.27
N LEU A 74 11.44 -2.91 -9.29
CA LEU A 74 10.68 -2.46 -8.13
C LEU A 74 9.35 -3.20 -8.00
N ASN A 75 8.50 -3.17 -9.02
CA ASN A 75 7.16 -3.77 -8.97
C ASN A 75 7.19 -5.28 -9.25
N ARG A 76 8.22 -5.78 -9.95
CA ARG A 76 8.40 -7.20 -10.30
C ARG A 76 7.09 -7.85 -10.84
N PRO A 77 6.44 -7.23 -11.84
CA PRO A 77 5.21 -7.77 -12.41
C PRO A 77 5.46 -9.09 -13.12
N ASP A 78 4.38 -9.80 -13.49
CA ASP A 78 4.51 -10.92 -14.43
C ASP A 78 5.22 -10.47 -15.72
N ASN A 79 6.01 -11.37 -16.30
CA ASN A 79 6.77 -11.07 -17.52
C ASN A 79 5.88 -10.67 -18.70
N SER A 80 4.61 -11.08 -18.71
CA SER A 80 3.66 -10.70 -19.75
C SER A 80 3.20 -9.24 -19.67
N ILE A 81 3.37 -8.57 -18.52
CA ILE A 81 2.89 -7.20 -18.30
C ILE A 81 4.04 -6.23 -18.51
N GLY A 82 3.97 -5.40 -19.55
CA GLY A 82 4.93 -4.33 -19.83
C GLY A 82 4.59 -3.03 -19.11
N PHE A 83 5.58 -2.15 -18.91
CA PHE A 83 5.37 -0.82 -18.34
C PHE A 83 4.48 0.04 -19.22
N GLU A 84 4.71 0.04 -20.54
CA GLU A 84 3.90 0.82 -21.50
C GLU A 84 2.43 0.38 -21.46
N GLU A 85 2.17 -0.92 -21.50
CA GLU A 85 0.82 -1.48 -21.39
C GLU A 85 0.13 -1.11 -20.05
N MET A 86 0.86 -1.22 -18.94
CA MET A 86 0.36 -0.81 -17.62
C MET A 86 0.02 0.69 -17.58
N LEU A 87 0.88 1.53 -18.16
CA LEU A 87 0.66 2.98 -18.24
C LEU A 87 -0.53 3.32 -19.14
N GLU A 88 -0.63 2.71 -20.32
CA GLU A 88 -1.77 2.86 -21.24
C GLU A 88 -3.08 2.46 -20.57
N GLY A 89 -3.08 1.36 -19.80
CA GLY A 89 -4.24 0.96 -19.00
C GLY A 89 -4.70 2.03 -18.01
N GLN A 90 -3.77 2.72 -17.35
CA GLN A 90 -4.11 3.84 -16.46
C GLN A 90 -4.66 5.06 -17.22
N VAL A 91 -4.11 5.36 -18.40
CA VAL A 91 -4.59 6.44 -19.27
C VAL A 91 -6.00 6.15 -19.79
N ASP A 92 -6.24 4.94 -20.28
CA ASP A 92 -7.58 4.46 -20.68
C ASP A 92 -8.57 4.56 -19.51
N PHE A 93 -8.15 4.13 -18.32
CA PHE A 93 -9.00 4.20 -17.14
C PHE A 93 -9.40 5.65 -16.80
N ARG A 94 -8.48 6.61 -16.88
CA ARG A 94 -8.79 8.04 -16.70
C ARG A 94 -9.86 8.54 -17.68
N LEU A 95 -9.85 8.07 -18.92
CA LEU A 95 -10.82 8.46 -19.95
C LEU A 95 -12.21 7.87 -19.69
N GLU A 96 -12.28 6.66 -19.13
CA GLU A 96 -13.52 5.94 -18.89
C GLU A 96 -14.13 6.17 -17.49
N TYR A 97 -13.32 6.58 -16.51
CA TYR A 97 -13.71 6.68 -15.10
C TYR A 97 -14.03 8.12 -14.67
N SER A 98 -15.23 8.30 -14.11
CA SER A 98 -15.72 9.59 -13.62
C SER A 98 -15.48 9.84 -12.14
N GLY A 99 -15.05 8.83 -11.39
CA GLY A 99 -14.74 8.96 -9.96
C GLY A 99 -13.38 9.62 -9.72
N LYS A 100 -12.91 9.55 -8.48
CA LYS A 100 -11.63 10.14 -8.08
C LYS A 100 -10.46 9.21 -8.36
N ILE A 101 -9.47 9.67 -9.12
CA ILE A 101 -8.21 8.95 -9.30
C ILE A 101 -7.18 9.60 -8.40
N TRP A 102 -6.68 8.85 -7.44
CA TRP A 102 -5.52 9.21 -6.66
C TRP A 102 -4.35 8.34 -7.09
N LEU A 103 -3.17 8.91 -7.08
CA LEU A 103 -1.95 8.21 -7.45
C LEU A 103 -1.00 8.15 -6.26
N GLU A 104 -0.43 6.98 -5.99
CA GLU A 104 0.65 6.80 -5.03
C GLU A 104 1.95 6.48 -5.76
N VAL A 105 3.03 7.17 -5.38
CA VAL A 105 4.41 6.91 -5.81
C VAL A 105 5.23 6.60 -4.57
N MET A 106 5.62 5.34 -4.38
CA MET A 106 6.53 4.96 -3.31
C MET A 106 7.98 5.09 -3.77
N LEU A 107 8.76 5.97 -3.12
CA LEU A 107 10.17 6.16 -3.44
C LEU A 107 11.05 5.15 -2.69
N VAL A 108 11.99 4.56 -3.42
CA VAL A 108 12.99 3.60 -2.94
C VAL A 108 14.37 4.08 -3.38
N ALA A 109 15.28 4.19 -2.41
CA ALA A 109 16.64 4.69 -2.61
C ALA A 109 17.38 3.90 -3.70
N GLY A 110 17.96 4.62 -4.66
CA GLY A 110 18.77 4.05 -5.74
C GLY A 110 17.99 3.32 -6.83
N LEU A 111 16.64 3.28 -6.77
CA LEU A 111 15.81 2.69 -7.82
C LEU A 111 15.04 3.74 -8.60
N ASN A 112 14.15 4.49 -7.95
CA ASN A 112 13.25 5.44 -8.61
C ASN A 112 13.40 6.87 -8.06
N ASP A 113 14.43 7.12 -7.25
CA ASP A 113 14.65 8.40 -6.59
C ASP A 113 15.65 9.30 -7.33
N SER A 114 16.15 8.93 -8.52
CA SER A 114 17.04 9.75 -9.38
C SER A 114 16.26 10.85 -10.14
N ASP A 115 16.89 11.97 -10.52
CA ASP A 115 16.18 13.08 -11.22
C ASP A 115 15.57 12.60 -12.54
N ILE A 116 16.27 11.70 -13.24
CA ILE A 116 15.77 11.06 -14.48
C ILE A 116 14.52 10.24 -14.18
N SER A 117 14.57 9.37 -13.16
CA SER A 117 13.43 8.52 -12.80
C SER A 117 12.22 9.35 -12.37
N LEU A 118 12.46 10.40 -11.59
CA LEU A 118 11.42 11.34 -11.14
C LEU A 118 10.80 12.11 -12.31
N MET A 119 11.60 12.52 -13.29
CA MET A 119 11.10 13.15 -14.52
C MET A 119 10.26 12.18 -15.35
N ASP A 120 10.66 10.91 -15.44
CA ASP A 120 9.90 9.91 -16.18
C ASP A 120 8.57 9.56 -15.48
N ILE A 121 8.58 9.44 -14.15
CA ILE A 121 7.35 9.33 -13.34
C ILE A 121 6.46 10.56 -13.58
N ARG A 122 7.02 11.77 -13.57
CA ARG A 122 6.27 13.00 -13.85
C ARG A 122 5.59 12.96 -15.22
N LYS A 123 6.28 12.50 -16.27
CA LYS A 123 5.68 12.35 -17.62
C LYS A 123 4.50 11.38 -17.61
N ALA A 124 4.64 10.23 -16.93
CA ALA A 124 3.55 9.27 -16.79
C ALA A 124 2.36 9.88 -16.02
N ILE A 125 2.61 10.65 -14.96
CA ILE A 125 1.57 11.41 -14.23
C ILE A 125 0.83 12.40 -15.14
N GLU A 126 1.54 13.12 -16.00
CA GLU A 126 0.96 14.10 -16.94
C GLU A 126 0.03 13.43 -17.99
N LEU A 127 0.29 12.16 -18.31
CA LEU A 127 -0.59 11.34 -19.15
C LEU A 127 -1.83 10.86 -18.38
N ILE A 128 -1.65 10.34 -17.16
CA ILE A 128 -2.72 9.77 -16.33
C ILE A 128 -3.68 10.84 -15.79
N LYS A 129 -3.18 12.05 -15.51
CA LYS A 129 -3.96 13.19 -14.98
C LYS A 129 -4.80 12.82 -13.72
N PRO A 130 -4.16 12.35 -12.64
CA PRO A 130 -4.88 12.02 -11.40
C PRO A 130 -5.42 13.29 -10.71
N ASP A 131 -6.46 13.13 -9.90
CA ASP A 131 -7.02 14.20 -9.04
C ASP A 131 -6.08 14.56 -7.89
N LYS A 132 -5.30 13.60 -7.38
CA LYS A 132 -4.31 13.79 -6.30
C LYS A 132 -3.12 12.87 -6.49
N ILE A 133 -1.97 13.29 -5.99
CA ILE A 133 -0.74 12.51 -6.00
C ILE A 133 -0.22 12.43 -4.56
N TYR A 134 0.27 11.27 -4.17
CA TYR A 134 0.88 11.01 -2.87
C TYR A 134 2.28 10.45 -3.08
N ILE A 135 3.25 10.97 -2.33
CA ILE A 135 4.60 10.40 -2.25
C ILE A 135 4.71 9.67 -0.92
N SER A 136 5.09 8.39 -0.98
CA SER A 136 5.35 7.56 0.20
C SER A 136 6.76 6.96 0.15
N VAL A 137 7.20 6.41 1.27
CA VAL A 137 8.49 5.69 1.38
C VAL A 137 8.30 4.43 2.24
N PRO A 138 9.21 3.45 2.17
CA PRO A 138 9.22 2.31 3.08
C PRO A 138 9.34 2.74 4.56
N THR A 139 8.22 2.74 5.28
CA THR A 139 8.16 3.06 6.72
C THR A 139 8.20 1.81 7.60
N ARG A 140 7.77 0.66 7.08
CA ARG A 140 7.85 -0.65 7.77
C ARG A 140 9.03 -1.47 7.25
N PRO A 141 9.57 -2.43 8.04
CA PRO A 141 10.60 -3.36 7.56
C PRO A 141 10.16 -4.05 6.26
N PRO A 142 10.89 -3.86 5.15
CA PRO A 142 10.57 -4.52 3.89
C PRO A 142 10.98 -5.99 3.94
N ALA A 143 10.39 -6.80 3.05
CA ALA A 143 10.79 -8.20 2.88
C ALA A 143 12.21 -8.36 2.31
N GLU A 144 12.68 -7.33 1.60
CA GLU A 144 13.96 -7.27 0.92
C GLU A 144 14.88 -6.30 1.69
N PRO A 145 16.01 -6.74 2.28
CA PRO A 145 16.80 -5.93 3.20
C PRO A 145 17.54 -4.76 2.54
N TRP A 146 17.67 -4.79 1.21
CA TRP A 146 18.29 -3.71 0.43
C TRP A 146 17.31 -2.56 0.12
N VAL A 147 16.00 -2.76 0.35
CA VAL A 147 14.99 -1.72 0.15
C VAL A 147 15.09 -0.71 1.28
N MET A 148 15.39 0.54 0.94
CA MET A 148 15.55 1.63 1.89
C MET A 148 14.81 2.87 1.39
N PRO A 149 14.31 3.74 2.29
CA PRO A 149 13.79 5.05 1.89
C PRO A 149 14.94 5.92 1.35
N PRO A 150 14.68 6.80 0.38
CA PRO A 150 15.65 7.81 -0.04
C PRO A 150 16.07 8.71 1.12
N VAL A 151 17.22 9.36 0.97
CA VAL A 151 17.63 10.43 1.89
C VAL A 151 16.67 11.64 1.78
N PRO A 152 16.49 12.43 2.84
CA PRO A 152 15.52 13.54 2.85
C PRO A 152 15.65 14.51 1.66
N GLU A 153 16.86 14.78 1.21
CA GLU A 153 17.13 15.65 0.06
C GLU A 153 16.54 15.10 -1.24
N ARG A 154 16.55 13.76 -1.44
CA ARG A 154 15.92 13.13 -2.61
C ARG A 154 14.39 13.17 -2.52
N ILE A 155 13.82 13.08 -1.31
CA ILE A 155 12.37 13.22 -1.09
C ILE A 155 11.92 14.65 -1.43
N ILE A 156 12.63 15.66 -0.92
CA ILE A 156 12.39 17.08 -1.27
C ILE A 156 12.47 17.26 -2.79
N ARG A 157 13.51 16.70 -3.42
CA ARG A 157 13.69 16.74 -4.87
C ARG A 157 12.54 16.09 -5.64
N ALA A 158 11.99 14.99 -5.12
CA ALA A 158 10.82 14.34 -5.70
C ALA A 158 9.58 15.24 -5.64
N HIS A 159 9.33 15.94 -4.52
CA HIS A 159 8.25 16.93 -4.45
C HIS A 159 8.46 18.10 -5.42
N GLU A 160 9.69 18.59 -5.60
CA GLU A 160 9.99 19.65 -6.58
C GLU A 160 9.69 19.21 -8.02
N ILE A 161 10.09 17.99 -8.40
CA ILE A 161 9.94 17.48 -9.76
C ILE A 161 8.50 17.03 -10.02
N ILE A 162 7.87 16.28 -9.11
CA ILE A 162 6.50 15.78 -9.28
C ILE A 162 5.47 16.91 -9.07
N GLY A 163 5.78 17.89 -8.22
CA GLY A 163 4.96 19.06 -7.98
C GLY A 163 3.99 18.88 -6.80
N SER A 164 2.68 19.02 -7.06
CA SER A 164 1.61 19.07 -6.06
C SER A 164 1.33 17.76 -5.31
N ALA A 165 2.34 16.91 -5.13
CA ALA A 165 2.23 15.67 -4.38
C ALA A 165 2.14 15.95 -2.88
N LEU A 166 1.19 15.27 -2.23
CA LEU A 166 1.03 15.24 -0.79
C LEU A 166 2.05 14.27 -0.18
N ASP A 167 2.60 14.63 0.98
CA ASP A 167 3.60 13.83 1.68
C ASP A 167 2.92 12.77 2.59
N LEU A 168 3.20 11.49 2.33
CA LEU A 168 2.81 10.33 3.14
C LEU A 168 4.04 9.57 3.68
N THR A 169 5.14 10.25 3.93
CA THR A 169 6.38 9.64 4.46
C THR A 169 6.37 9.45 5.97
N GLN A 170 5.38 10.00 6.67
CA GLN A 170 5.22 9.89 8.11
C GLN A 170 4.65 8.52 8.52
N TYR A 171 4.91 8.12 9.77
CA TYR A 171 4.31 6.91 10.33
C TYR A 171 2.81 7.06 10.50
N GLU A 172 2.08 6.00 10.19
CA GLU A 172 0.64 5.96 10.35
C GLU A 172 0.25 6.07 11.83
N SER A 173 -0.77 6.86 12.13
CA SER A 173 -1.35 6.98 13.47
C SER A 173 -2.83 6.63 13.41
N GLY A 174 -3.37 6.13 14.52
CA GLY A 174 -4.77 5.72 14.60
C GLY A 174 -4.97 4.52 15.51
N GLU A 175 -6.23 4.10 15.62
CA GLU A 175 -6.62 2.95 16.42
C GLU A 175 -6.93 1.74 15.53
N PHE A 176 -6.46 0.57 15.95
CA PHE A 176 -6.88 -0.69 15.34
C PHE A 176 -8.33 -1.00 15.67
N GLY A 177 -9.10 -1.46 14.68
CA GLY A 177 -10.43 -2.00 14.88
C GLY A 177 -10.33 -3.35 15.60
N LEU A 178 -10.45 -3.34 16.92
CA LEU A 178 -10.32 -4.54 17.76
C LEU A 178 -11.66 -5.21 18.10
N GLY A 179 -12.78 -4.65 17.65
CA GLY A 179 -14.13 -5.03 18.10
C GLY A 179 -14.54 -6.47 17.78
N ASP A 180 -14.00 -7.06 16.71
CA ASP A 180 -14.31 -8.42 16.28
C ASP A 180 -13.41 -9.48 16.94
N PHE A 181 -12.37 -9.05 17.67
CA PHE A 181 -11.43 -9.95 18.32
C PHE A 181 -11.83 -10.21 19.77
N THR A 182 -11.90 -11.49 20.14
CA THR A 182 -12.13 -11.92 21.53
C THR A 182 -10.84 -12.29 22.24
N ASP A 183 -9.76 -12.54 21.49
CA ASP A 183 -8.44 -12.90 22.01
C ASP A 183 -7.36 -11.98 21.46
N VAL A 184 -6.52 -11.50 22.39
CA VAL A 184 -5.44 -10.56 22.11
C VAL A 184 -4.33 -11.19 21.25
N ARG A 185 -4.04 -12.50 21.40
CA ARG A 185 -2.99 -13.15 20.59
C ARG A 185 -3.43 -13.27 19.15
N THR A 186 -4.68 -13.68 18.94
CA THR A 186 -5.29 -13.73 17.61
C THR A 186 -5.28 -12.35 16.97
N ALA A 187 -5.69 -11.30 17.70
CA ALA A 187 -5.65 -9.92 17.20
C ALA A 187 -4.24 -9.50 16.77
N ILE A 188 -3.23 -9.73 17.61
CA ILE A 188 -1.84 -9.39 17.31
C ILE A 188 -1.33 -10.18 16.11
N ILE A 189 -1.56 -11.50 16.06
CA ILE A 189 -1.09 -12.35 14.96
C ILE A 189 -1.73 -11.91 13.64
N GLU A 190 -3.04 -11.71 13.59
CA GLU A 190 -3.72 -11.33 12.35
C GLU A 190 -3.27 -9.97 11.83
N ILE A 191 -3.13 -8.98 12.73
CA ILE A 191 -2.63 -7.65 12.34
C ILE A 191 -1.17 -7.74 11.88
N CYS A 192 -0.31 -8.42 12.64
CA CYS A 192 1.11 -8.61 12.30
C CYS A 192 1.33 -9.45 11.02
N SER A 193 0.38 -10.32 10.65
CA SER A 193 0.48 -11.15 9.44
C SER A 193 0.25 -10.35 8.17
N ARG A 194 -0.52 -9.26 8.24
CA ARG A 194 -0.75 -8.33 7.11
C ARG A 194 0.41 -7.36 6.95
N HIS A 195 0.94 -6.84 8.06
CA HIS A 195 2.10 -5.94 8.03
C HIS A 195 2.87 -5.96 9.36
N PRO A 196 4.19 -5.69 9.35
CA PRO A 196 4.97 -5.54 10.58
C PRO A 196 4.36 -4.49 11.50
N LEU A 197 4.13 -4.82 12.76
CA LEU A 197 3.50 -3.93 13.74
C LEU A 197 4.59 -3.27 14.59
N ARG A 198 4.55 -1.94 14.81
CA ARG A 198 5.48 -1.33 15.78
C ARG A 198 5.23 -1.93 17.16
N GLU A 199 6.28 -2.24 17.91
CA GLU A 199 6.10 -2.85 19.24
C GLU A 199 5.20 -1.98 20.14
N GLU A 200 5.33 -0.65 20.07
CA GLU A 200 4.45 0.28 20.77
C GLU A 200 2.96 0.07 20.42
N GLN A 201 2.63 -0.11 19.14
CA GLN A 201 1.25 -0.38 18.70
C GLN A 201 0.74 -1.71 19.28
N ALA A 202 1.58 -2.74 19.27
CA ALA A 202 1.24 -4.05 19.83
C ALA A 202 0.97 -3.96 21.35
N ARG A 203 1.75 -3.17 22.09
CA ARG A 203 1.54 -2.90 23.52
C ARG A 203 0.25 -2.13 23.78
N VAL A 204 -0.13 -1.20 22.89
CA VAL A 204 -1.43 -0.51 22.97
C VAL A 204 -2.58 -1.50 22.78
N ILE A 205 -2.48 -2.42 21.82
CA ILE A 205 -3.48 -3.49 21.63
C ILE A 205 -3.59 -4.36 22.88
N GLU A 206 -2.46 -4.83 23.42
CA GLU A 206 -2.40 -5.62 24.64
C GLU A 206 -3.14 -4.95 25.82
N LYS A 207 -2.88 -3.65 26.04
CA LYS A 207 -3.56 -2.85 27.07
C LYS A 207 -5.06 -2.73 26.83
N LYS A 208 -5.51 -2.58 25.57
CA LYS A 208 -6.95 -2.50 25.24
C LYS A 208 -7.71 -3.78 25.61
N PHE A 209 -7.07 -4.94 25.60
CA PHE A 209 -7.64 -6.20 26.08
C PHE A 209 -7.54 -6.40 27.60
N SER A 210 -7.05 -5.41 28.35
CA SER A 210 -6.75 -5.54 29.79
C SER A 210 -5.82 -6.71 30.10
N LYS A 211 -4.90 -7.02 29.17
CA LYS A 211 -3.86 -8.04 29.33
C LYS A 211 -2.50 -7.34 29.45
N ASN A 212 -1.52 -8.07 29.99
CA ASN A 212 -0.12 -7.66 30.07
C ASN A 212 0.76 -8.89 29.81
N ALA A 213 2.00 -8.67 29.34
CA ALA A 213 3.04 -9.69 29.14
C ALA A 213 2.73 -10.78 28.09
N ILE A 214 1.64 -10.65 27.32
CA ILE A 214 1.33 -11.53 26.19
C ILE A 214 2.35 -11.35 25.07
N ILE A 215 2.72 -10.11 24.75
CA ILE A 215 3.76 -9.83 23.76
C ILE A 215 5.08 -10.49 24.17
N ASP A 216 5.47 -10.34 25.45
CA ASP A 216 6.70 -10.93 25.97
C ASP A 216 6.65 -12.47 25.93
N GLU A 217 5.52 -13.07 26.29
CA GLU A 217 5.32 -14.53 26.19
C GLU A 217 5.41 -15.01 24.73
N MET A 218 4.82 -14.28 23.79
CA MET A 218 4.87 -14.61 22.36
C MET A 218 6.28 -14.50 21.78
N LEU A 219 7.08 -13.53 22.24
CA LEU A 219 8.49 -13.42 21.90
C LEU A 219 9.31 -14.57 22.49
N LEU A 220 9.11 -14.90 23.78
CA LEU A 220 9.80 -16.01 24.45
C LEU A 220 9.49 -17.36 23.80
N LYS A 221 8.24 -17.56 23.34
CA LYS A 221 7.81 -18.76 22.62
C LYS A 221 8.16 -18.74 21.13
N ASN A 222 8.86 -17.71 20.64
CA ASN A 222 9.23 -17.53 19.24
C ASN A 222 8.01 -17.62 18.29
N ILE A 223 6.86 -17.13 18.74
CA ILE A 223 5.65 -16.93 17.93
C ILE A 223 5.79 -15.61 17.18
N LEU A 224 6.28 -14.58 17.87
CA LEU A 224 6.70 -13.31 17.29
C LEU A 224 8.23 -13.21 17.33
N VAL A 225 8.77 -12.39 16.43
CA VAL A 225 10.16 -11.98 16.43
C VAL A 225 10.24 -10.46 16.37
N ARG A 226 11.27 -9.92 17.01
CA ARG A 226 11.57 -8.49 16.99
C ARG A 226 12.54 -8.19 15.85
N VAL A 227 12.22 -7.18 15.04
CA VAL A 227 13.07 -6.67 13.97
C VAL A 227 13.24 -5.17 14.17
N GLU A 228 14.48 -4.72 14.21
CA GLU A 228 14.82 -3.31 14.26
C GLU A 228 14.89 -2.74 12.84
N TYR A 229 14.16 -1.66 12.59
CA TYR A 229 14.20 -0.94 11.32
C TYR A 229 14.09 0.56 11.58
N ARG A 230 15.08 1.33 11.11
CA ARG A 230 15.17 2.78 11.31
C ARG A 230 15.06 3.22 12.77
N ASN A 231 15.74 2.50 13.67
CA ASN A 231 15.71 2.72 15.14
C ASN A 231 14.32 2.54 15.77
N ILE A 232 13.42 1.83 15.10
CA ILE A 232 12.11 1.47 15.60
C ILE A 232 12.01 -0.05 15.64
N SER A 233 11.47 -0.54 16.76
CA SER A 233 11.21 -1.95 16.96
C SER A 233 9.89 -2.38 16.35
N TYR A 234 9.93 -3.40 15.49
CA TYR A 234 8.77 -4.02 14.88
C TYR A 234 8.62 -5.48 15.31
N LEU A 235 7.38 -5.94 15.39
CA LEU A 235 7.01 -7.31 15.65
C LEU A 235 6.47 -7.94 14.36
N LEU A 236 6.96 -9.14 14.06
CA LEU A 236 6.50 -9.97 12.95
C LEU A 236 6.21 -11.39 13.44
N PRO A 237 5.31 -12.15 12.80
CA PRO A 237 5.20 -13.58 13.03
C PRO A 237 6.50 -14.29 12.67
N ALA A 238 6.98 -15.20 13.51
CA ALA A 238 8.28 -15.84 13.31
C ALA A 238 8.40 -16.60 11.99
N GLY A 239 7.28 -17.09 11.43
CA GLY A 239 7.24 -17.77 10.13
C GLY A 239 7.49 -16.86 8.91
N PHE A 240 7.41 -15.53 9.08
CA PHE A 240 7.55 -14.56 7.98
C PHE A 240 8.99 -14.08 7.79
N VAL A 241 9.85 -14.26 8.81
CA VAL A 241 11.27 -13.90 8.68
C VAL A 241 11.97 -15.02 7.93
N ARG A 242 12.34 -14.76 6.67
CA ARG A 242 13.25 -15.64 5.92
C ARG A 242 14.54 -15.77 6.73
N ARG A 243 14.82 -16.98 7.22
CA ARG A 243 16.16 -17.29 7.76
C ARG A 243 17.14 -17.09 6.60
N SER A 244 18.10 -16.19 6.79
CA SER A 244 19.24 -16.05 5.89
C SER A 244 19.83 -17.45 5.69
N LYS A 245 19.83 -17.95 4.45
CA LYS A 245 20.65 -19.09 4.07
C LYS A 245 22.05 -18.58 3.75
#